data_AF-A0A9X4R5Z6-F1
#
_entry.id   AF-A0A9X4R5Z6-F1
#
_cell.length_a   1.000
_cell.length_b   1.000
_cell.length_c   1.000
_cell.angle_alpha   90.00
_cell.angle_beta   90.00
_cell.angle_gamma   90.00
#
_symmetry.space_group_name_H-M   'P 1'
#
loop_
_entity.id
_entity.type
_entity.pdbx_description
1 polymer ?
#
loop_
_entity_poly.entity_id
_entity_poly.type
_entity_poly.pdbx_seq_one_letter_code
_entity_poly.pdbx_strand_id
1 'polypeptide(L)'
;MSKNNHANHSNHLENHDLDNFSKTGYSNSRLSAQIPVQTYPNLSFDAMTIVGNLSRDNAQKLSSFMSIEPQIRLWDILQTKFKAKALQEKVYIEYDKVKADTWDRRNMRVEFNPNKLTHEEMIWLKQNIIDYMEDDGFTRLDLAFDFEDDLSDYYAMTDKAVKKTVFYGRNGKPETKYFGVRDSDRFIRIYNKKQERKDNADVEV
;
A
#
# COMPACT_ATOMS: atom_id res chain seq x y z
N MET A 1 2.79 93.38 51.79
CA MET A 1 2.25 92.10 52.32
C MET A 1 2.17 91.12 51.15
N SER A 2 3.20 90.29 50.97
CA SER A 2 3.34 88.86 51.36
C SER A 2 2.86 87.94 50.23
N LYS A 3 3.74 87.42 49.35
CA LYS A 3 4.64 86.24 49.43
C LYS A 3 3.95 84.87 49.31
N ASN A 4 4.37 84.16 48.24
CA ASN A 4 4.85 82.76 48.15
C ASN A 4 3.94 81.53 48.30
N ASN A 5 4.00 80.71 47.24
CA ASN A 5 4.50 79.32 47.16
C ASN A 5 3.66 78.06 47.54
N HIS A 6 3.98 77.03 46.73
CA HIS A 6 4.03 75.57 46.96
C HIS A 6 2.76 74.75 46.68
N ALA A 7 2.80 73.47 46.31
CA ALA A 7 3.64 72.60 45.47
C ALA A 7 3.15 71.16 45.76
N ASN A 8 3.00 70.34 44.70
CA ASN A 8 3.33 68.91 44.61
C ASN A 8 2.54 67.77 45.34
N HIS A 9 2.37 66.71 44.52
CA HIS A 9 2.48 65.25 44.77
C HIS A 9 1.23 64.36 45.02
N SER A 10 0.99 63.49 44.01
CA SER A 10 0.74 62.03 44.02
C SER A 10 -0.32 61.41 44.93
N ASN A 11 -1.23 60.58 44.36
CA ASN A 11 -1.14 59.12 44.44
C ASN A 11 -2.32 58.40 43.77
N HIS A 12 -2.00 57.21 43.23
CA HIS A 12 -2.85 56.11 42.82
C HIS A 12 -4.12 55.89 43.67
N LEU A 13 -5.23 55.53 43.02
CA LEU A 13 -5.99 54.30 43.29
C LEU A 13 -7.08 54.11 42.22
N GLU A 14 -7.15 52.89 41.71
CA GLU A 14 -8.02 52.41 40.63
C GLU A 14 -9.50 52.41 41.04
N ASN A 15 -10.37 53.00 40.19
CA ASN A 15 -11.82 52.87 40.31
C ASN A 15 -12.27 51.65 39.50
N HIS A 16 -12.74 50.63 40.21
CA HIS A 16 -13.69 49.65 39.70
C HIS A 16 -15.08 50.30 39.55
N ASP A 17 -15.90 49.70 38.68
CA ASP A 17 -17.36 49.88 38.51
C ASP A 17 -17.78 50.57 37.19
N LEU A 18 -17.98 49.73 36.17
CA LEU A 18 -18.93 50.01 35.08
C LEU A 18 -19.84 48.80 34.93
N ASP A 19 -20.83 48.71 35.82
CA ASP A 19 -22.05 47.94 35.62
C ASP A 19 -22.96 48.67 34.63
N ASN A 20 -23.05 48.17 33.40
CA ASN A 20 -24.24 48.32 32.57
C ASN A 20 -24.15 47.41 31.33
N PHE A 21 -24.97 46.36 31.28
CA PHE A 21 -26.13 46.31 30.36
C PHE A 21 -26.73 44.89 30.36
N SER A 22 -28.06 44.90 30.36
CA SER A 22 -28.99 43.79 30.48
C SER A 22 -28.80 42.66 29.48
N LYS A 23 -28.91 41.44 30.03
CA LYS A 23 -28.95 40.12 29.40
C LYS A 23 -29.88 40.04 28.19
N THR A 24 -29.35 39.70 27.01
CA THR A 24 -30.06 38.91 26.01
C THR A 24 -29.12 37.83 25.44
N GLY A 25 -29.52 36.56 25.58
CA GLY A 25 -29.18 35.51 24.62
C GLY A 25 -27.81 34.81 24.68
N TYR A 26 -27.19 34.62 25.85
CA TYR A 26 -26.13 33.61 25.96
C TYR A 26 -26.75 32.20 26.07
N SER A 27 -26.83 31.49 24.94
CA SER A 27 -26.62 30.03 24.87
C SER A 27 -26.76 29.55 23.43
N ASN A 28 -25.63 29.50 22.74
CA ASN A 28 -25.33 28.36 21.89
C ASN A 28 -23.95 27.90 22.32
N SER A 29 -23.90 27.12 23.40
CA SER A 29 -22.80 26.20 23.63
C SER A 29 -22.71 25.38 22.35
N ARG A 30 -21.76 25.73 21.47
CA ARG A 30 -21.37 24.86 20.37
C ARG A 30 -21.07 23.53 21.04
N LEU A 31 -21.96 22.56 20.82
CA LEU A 31 -21.71 21.15 21.09
C LEU A 31 -20.25 20.93 20.72
N SER A 32 -19.47 20.40 21.66
CA SER A 32 -18.10 19.96 21.43
C SER A 32 -18.03 19.38 20.02
N ALA A 33 -17.41 20.10 19.09
CA ALA A 33 -17.14 19.55 17.78
C ALA A 33 -16.25 18.34 18.10
N GLN A 34 -16.80 17.14 17.95
CA GLN A 34 -15.99 15.94 17.99
C GLN A 34 -14.93 16.18 16.93
N ILE A 35 -13.68 16.34 17.36
CA ILE A 35 -12.56 16.29 16.46
C ILE A 35 -12.71 14.92 15.80
N PRO A 36 -12.94 14.84 14.47
CA PRO A 36 -13.02 13.56 13.81
C PRO A 36 -11.75 12.79 14.17
N VAL A 37 -11.89 11.58 14.70
CA VAL A 37 -10.74 10.70 14.89
C VAL A 37 -10.09 10.57 13.52
N GLN A 38 -8.88 11.11 13.36
CA GLN A 38 -8.15 11.00 12.11
C GLN A 38 -7.72 9.54 11.96
N THR A 39 -8.46 8.81 11.13
CA THR A 39 -8.15 7.45 10.73
C THR A 39 -7.06 7.52 9.67
N TYR A 40 -5.88 7.00 10.00
CA TYR A 40 -4.80 6.83 9.03
C TYR A 40 -4.95 5.47 8.36
N PRO A 41 -4.74 5.36 7.03
CA PRO A 41 -4.81 4.07 6.37
C PRO A 41 -3.68 3.16 6.83
N ASN A 42 -3.96 1.86 6.90
CA ASN A 42 -2.90 0.87 7.07
C ASN A 42 -2.14 0.75 5.75
N LEU A 43 -0.81 0.89 5.81
CA LEU A 43 0.08 0.81 4.64
C LEU A 43 0.88 -0.48 4.67
N SER A 44 0.87 -1.22 3.56
CA SER A 44 1.70 -2.41 3.37
C SER A 44 2.10 -2.61 1.91
N PHE A 45 3.08 -3.49 1.68
CA PHE A 45 3.36 -4.04 0.35
C PHE A 45 2.45 -5.24 0.09
N ASP A 46 1.74 -5.28 -1.02
CA ASP A 46 0.77 -6.34 -1.33
C ASP A 46 1.19 -7.25 -2.49
N ALA A 47 2.21 -6.86 -3.26
CA ALA A 47 2.83 -7.71 -4.25
C ALA A 47 4.27 -7.27 -4.49
N MET A 48 5.16 -8.24 -4.64
CA MET A 48 6.55 -8.03 -5.02
C MET A 48 6.92 -8.97 -6.16
N THR A 49 7.68 -8.43 -7.11
CA THR A 49 8.33 -9.22 -8.16
C THR A 49 9.82 -8.91 -8.16
N ILE A 50 10.61 -9.94 -7.87
CA ILE A 50 12.06 -9.92 -7.98
C ILE A 50 12.43 -10.61 -9.29
N VAL A 51 13.29 -9.99 -10.07
CA VAL A 51 13.87 -10.58 -11.28
C VAL A 51 15.38 -10.57 -11.18
N GLY A 52 16.02 -11.51 -11.85
CA GLY A 52 17.47 -11.70 -11.81
C GLY A 52 17.88 -12.69 -12.89
N ASN A 53 19.19 -12.88 -13.02
CA ASN A 53 19.77 -13.88 -13.86
C ASN A 53 20.14 -15.12 -13.04
N LEU A 54 19.83 -16.28 -13.59
CA LEU A 54 20.25 -17.56 -13.09
C LEU A 54 21.25 -18.14 -14.09
N SER A 55 22.47 -18.43 -13.61
CA SER A 55 23.48 -19.12 -14.40
C SER A 55 23.00 -20.52 -14.77
N ARG A 56 23.60 -21.13 -15.81
CA ARG A 56 23.22 -22.49 -16.24
C ARG A 56 23.36 -23.50 -15.11
N ASP A 57 24.44 -23.40 -14.35
CA ASP A 57 24.74 -24.32 -13.25
C ASP A 57 23.76 -24.13 -12.09
N ASN A 58 23.44 -22.89 -11.72
CA ASN A 58 22.45 -22.60 -10.68
C ASN A 58 21.05 -22.99 -11.12
N ALA A 59 20.69 -22.83 -12.40
CA ALA A 59 19.40 -23.30 -12.93
C ALA A 59 19.24 -24.81 -12.80
N GLN A 60 20.29 -25.57 -13.12
CA GLN A 60 20.26 -27.02 -12.96
C GLN A 60 20.21 -27.44 -11.48
N LYS A 61 20.99 -26.80 -10.61
CA LYS A 61 20.95 -27.05 -9.16
C LYS A 61 19.58 -26.77 -8.58
N LEU A 62 19.00 -25.61 -8.90
CA LEU A 62 17.73 -25.16 -8.39
C LEU A 62 16.58 -26.05 -8.89
N SER A 63 16.57 -26.39 -10.18
CA SER A 63 15.59 -27.33 -10.74
C SER A 63 15.69 -28.72 -10.07
N SER A 64 16.90 -29.19 -9.77
CA SER A 64 17.11 -30.49 -9.11
C SER A 64 16.61 -30.46 -7.66
N PHE A 65 16.93 -29.39 -6.92
CA PHE A 65 16.43 -29.16 -5.56
C PHE A 65 14.89 -29.11 -5.54
N MET A 66 14.28 -28.33 -6.43
CA MET A 66 12.81 -28.20 -6.49
C MET A 66 12.10 -29.50 -6.87
N SER A 67 12.77 -30.42 -7.55
CA SER A 67 12.19 -31.71 -7.95
C SER A 67 12.08 -32.69 -6.79
N ILE A 68 12.89 -32.51 -5.73
CA ILE A 68 12.90 -33.40 -4.56
C ILE A 68 12.19 -32.81 -3.35
N GLU A 69 11.94 -31.50 -3.34
CA GLU A 69 11.24 -30.79 -2.26
C GLU A 69 9.72 -30.95 -2.40
N PRO A 70 9.03 -31.75 -1.53
CA PRO A 70 7.62 -32.07 -1.72
C PRO A 70 6.68 -30.85 -1.62
N GLN A 71 7.15 -29.78 -0.99
CA GLN A 71 6.39 -28.54 -0.81
C GLN A 71 6.47 -27.61 -2.03
N ILE A 72 7.21 -28.01 -3.08
CA ILE A 72 7.34 -27.27 -4.33
C ILE A 72 6.65 -28.05 -5.44
N ARG A 73 5.71 -27.38 -6.11
CA ARG A 73 5.10 -27.87 -7.33
C ARG A 73 5.88 -27.36 -8.52
N LEU A 74 6.53 -28.25 -9.27
CA LEU A 74 7.34 -27.92 -10.45
C LEU A 74 6.64 -28.39 -11.73
N TRP A 75 6.63 -27.58 -12.79
CA TRP A 75 6.07 -27.91 -14.10
C TRP A 75 6.77 -27.15 -15.25
N ASP A 76 6.38 -27.43 -16.50
CA ASP A 76 6.99 -26.87 -17.72
C ASP A 76 8.54 -27.06 -17.76
N ILE A 77 9.02 -28.21 -17.29
CA ILE A 77 10.46 -28.47 -17.08
C ILE A 77 11.14 -28.81 -18.41
N LEU A 78 12.06 -27.95 -18.82
CA LEU A 78 12.99 -28.13 -19.93
C LEU A 78 14.39 -27.70 -19.48
N GLN A 79 15.42 -27.97 -20.27
CA GLN A 79 16.80 -27.56 -19.93
C GLN A 79 16.96 -26.03 -19.78
N THR A 80 16.15 -25.25 -20.49
CA THR A 80 16.22 -23.78 -20.53
C THR A 80 15.02 -23.10 -19.88
N LYS A 81 14.16 -23.87 -19.20
CA LYS A 81 12.89 -23.36 -18.68
C LYS A 81 12.36 -24.21 -17.53
N PHE A 82 11.83 -23.57 -16.51
CA PHE A 82 10.96 -24.24 -15.54
C PHE A 82 10.01 -23.23 -14.91
N LYS A 83 8.91 -23.73 -14.37
CA LYS A 83 8.01 -22.96 -13.50
C LYS A 83 7.76 -23.73 -12.22
N ALA A 84 7.70 -22.99 -11.11
CA ALA A 84 7.41 -23.57 -9.83
C ALA A 84 6.42 -22.72 -9.04
N LYS A 85 5.73 -23.38 -8.11
CA LYS A 85 5.09 -22.74 -6.98
C LYS A 85 5.57 -23.38 -5.70
N ALA A 86 5.92 -22.55 -4.74
CA ALA A 86 6.46 -22.96 -3.45
C ALA A 86 5.60 -22.39 -2.31
N LEU A 87 5.85 -22.90 -1.10
CA LEU A 87 5.26 -22.41 0.15
C LEU A 87 3.73 -22.36 0.06
N GLN A 88 3.11 -23.51 -0.21
CA GLN A 88 1.65 -23.63 -0.34
C GLN A 88 1.08 -22.68 -1.41
N GLU A 89 1.70 -22.64 -2.58
CA GLU A 89 1.29 -21.82 -3.73
C GLU A 89 1.40 -20.30 -3.51
N LYS A 90 2.03 -19.83 -2.42
CA LYS A 90 2.19 -18.40 -2.11
C LYS A 90 3.29 -17.71 -2.91
N VAL A 91 4.25 -18.47 -3.42
CA VAL A 91 5.37 -17.96 -4.23
C VAL A 91 5.30 -18.60 -5.60
N TYR A 92 5.34 -17.78 -6.64
CA TYR A 92 5.51 -18.21 -8.03
C TYR A 92 6.94 -17.95 -8.48
N ILE A 93 7.53 -18.92 -9.19
CA ILE A 93 8.90 -18.85 -9.71
C ILE A 93 8.86 -19.26 -11.18
N GLU A 94 9.54 -18.48 -12.03
CA GLU A 94 9.67 -18.75 -13.46
C GLU A 94 11.09 -18.50 -13.91
N TYR A 95 11.68 -19.49 -14.58
CA TYR A 95 12.93 -19.37 -15.31
C TYR A 95 12.66 -19.66 -16.78
N ASP A 96 13.10 -18.80 -17.68
CA ASP A 96 13.00 -19.01 -19.14
C ASP A 96 14.16 -18.30 -19.85
N LYS A 97 15.25 -19.05 -20.09
CA LYS A 97 16.47 -18.51 -20.70
C LYS A 97 16.25 -18.07 -22.14
N VAL A 98 15.56 -18.88 -22.94
CA VAL A 98 15.37 -18.58 -24.38
C VAL A 98 14.56 -17.31 -24.55
N LYS A 99 13.49 -17.16 -23.77
CA LYS A 99 12.69 -15.93 -23.77
C LYS A 99 13.51 -14.75 -23.27
N ALA A 100 14.30 -14.92 -22.21
CA ALA A 100 15.14 -13.84 -21.69
C ALA A 100 16.14 -13.32 -22.73
N ASP A 101 16.86 -14.23 -23.38
CA ASP A 101 17.86 -13.90 -24.42
C ASP A 101 17.20 -13.23 -25.63
N THR A 102 16.01 -13.70 -26.04
CA THR A 102 15.26 -13.14 -27.19
C THR A 102 14.83 -11.68 -26.94
N TRP A 103 14.51 -11.34 -25.70
CA TRP A 103 13.97 -10.03 -25.34
C TRP A 103 15.00 -9.12 -24.65
N ASP A 104 16.26 -9.58 -24.54
CA ASP A 104 17.36 -8.92 -23.83
C ASP A 104 16.96 -8.52 -22.39
N ARG A 105 16.55 -9.52 -21.60
CA ARG A 105 16.04 -9.35 -20.22
C ARG A 105 16.62 -10.39 -19.28
N ARG A 106 16.41 -10.14 -17.98
CA ARG A 106 16.72 -11.09 -16.90
C ARG A 106 15.89 -12.36 -17.02
N ASN A 107 16.52 -13.50 -16.74
CA ASN A 107 15.98 -14.82 -17.11
C ASN A 107 15.18 -15.55 -16.04
N MET A 108 15.12 -15.02 -14.83
CA MET A 108 14.38 -15.57 -13.71
C MET A 108 13.50 -14.51 -13.06
N ARG A 109 12.31 -14.92 -12.62
CA ARG A 109 11.31 -14.10 -11.94
C ARG A 109 10.72 -14.84 -10.75
N VAL A 110 10.58 -14.13 -9.63
CA VAL A 110 9.94 -14.61 -8.40
C VAL A 110 8.86 -13.62 -8.00
N GLU A 111 7.62 -14.09 -7.86
CA GLU A 111 6.44 -13.28 -7.53
C GLU A 111 5.78 -13.80 -6.25
N PHE A 112 5.48 -12.89 -5.33
CA PHE A 112 4.81 -13.22 -4.06
C PHE A 112 4.16 -11.98 -3.43
N ASN A 113 3.23 -12.21 -2.51
CA ASN A 113 2.71 -11.17 -1.62
C ASN A 113 3.43 -11.29 -0.26
N PRO A 114 4.22 -10.30 0.19
CA PRO A 114 4.95 -10.40 1.45
C PRO A 114 4.02 -10.52 2.67
N ASN A 115 2.81 -9.95 2.64
CA ASN A 115 1.84 -10.07 3.73
C ASN A 115 1.33 -11.51 3.94
N LYS A 116 1.56 -12.41 2.97
CA LYS A 116 1.14 -13.82 3.06
C LYS A 116 2.28 -14.75 3.50
N LEU A 117 3.50 -14.24 3.65
CA LEU A 117 4.65 -15.03 4.07
C LEU A 117 4.97 -14.78 5.53
N THR A 118 5.27 -15.85 6.27
CA THR A 118 5.87 -15.71 7.60
C THR A 118 7.33 -15.29 7.49
N HIS A 119 7.93 -14.84 8.60
CA HIS A 119 9.35 -14.47 8.60
C HIS A 119 10.27 -15.63 8.22
N GLU A 120 9.98 -16.84 8.70
CA GLU A 120 10.73 -18.05 8.36
C GLU A 120 10.63 -18.38 6.87
N GLU A 121 9.43 -18.23 6.30
CA GLU A 121 9.19 -18.43 4.87
C GLU A 121 9.92 -17.42 4.00
N MET A 122 10.01 -16.15 4.44
CA MET A 122 10.81 -15.13 3.77
C MET A 122 12.30 -15.48 3.80
N ILE A 123 12.82 -15.94 4.94
CA ILE A 123 14.22 -16.39 5.06
C ILE A 123 14.47 -17.59 4.15
N TRP A 124 13.57 -18.57 4.17
CA TRP A 124 13.67 -19.75 3.31
C TRP A 124 13.68 -19.35 1.83
N LEU A 125 12.79 -18.45 1.41
CA LEU A 125 12.72 -17.98 0.03
C LEU A 125 14.02 -17.29 -0.38
N LYS A 126 14.56 -16.44 0.50
CA LYS A 126 15.82 -15.76 0.25
C LYS A 126 16.96 -16.76 0.05
N GLN A 127 17.18 -17.62 1.03
CA GLN A 127 18.34 -18.53 1.07
C GLN A 127 18.30 -19.61 -0.02
N ASN A 128 17.11 -20.15 -0.31
CA ASN A 128 16.98 -21.31 -1.20
C ASN A 128 16.71 -20.92 -2.65
N ILE A 129 16.21 -19.71 -2.91
CA ILE A 129 15.83 -19.27 -4.26
C ILE A 129 16.58 -18.00 -4.66
N ILE A 130 16.40 -16.90 -3.91
CA ILE A 130 16.87 -15.57 -4.34
C ILE A 130 18.40 -15.48 -4.33
N ASP A 131 19.07 -16.05 -3.34
CA ASP A 131 20.53 -15.98 -3.21
C ASP A 131 21.30 -16.73 -4.32
N TYR A 132 20.61 -17.52 -5.14
CA TYR A 132 21.17 -18.14 -6.34
C TYR A 132 21.13 -17.23 -7.58
N MET A 133 20.37 -16.13 -7.50
CA MET A 133 20.21 -15.16 -8.58
C MET A 133 21.38 -14.15 -8.57
N GLU A 134 21.74 -13.68 -9.75
CA GLU A 134 22.71 -12.61 -9.99
C GLU A 134 21.98 -11.42 -10.64
N ASP A 135 22.46 -10.19 -10.47
CA ASP A 135 21.82 -8.98 -11.02
C ASP A 135 20.32 -8.88 -10.63
N ASP A 136 20.02 -9.23 -9.38
CA ASP A 136 18.67 -9.25 -8.86
C ASP A 136 18.16 -7.85 -8.51
N GLY A 137 16.86 -7.64 -8.67
CA GLY A 137 16.21 -6.41 -8.28
C GLY A 137 14.69 -6.44 -8.45
N PHE A 138 14.01 -5.49 -7.84
CA PHE A 138 12.57 -5.35 -7.94
C PHE A 138 12.15 -4.81 -9.31
N THR A 139 11.13 -5.42 -9.92
CA THR A 139 10.45 -4.89 -11.11
C THR A 139 9.00 -4.52 -10.87
N ARG A 140 8.41 -5.03 -9.79
CA ARG A 140 7.05 -4.65 -9.36
C ARG A 140 6.99 -4.57 -7.85
N LEU A 141 6.33 -3.52 -7.38
CA LEU A 141 6.05 -3.27 -5.97
C LEU A 141 4.67 -2.64 -5.87
N ASP A 142 3.69 -3.38 -5.34
CA ASP A 142 2.34 -2.87 -5.13
C ASP A 142 2.25 -2.34 -3.69
N LEU A 143 1.87 -1.06 -3.55
CA LEU A 143 1.50 -0.46 -2.27
C LEU A 143 0.00 -0.57 -2.04
N ALA A 144 -0.40 -1.09 -0.89
CA ALA A 144 -1.78 -1.16 -0.44
C ALA A 144 -2.02 -0.19 0.72
N PHE A 145 -3.06 0.62 0.57
CA PHE A 145 -3.56 1.54 1.58
C PHE A 145 -4.99 1.12 1.93
N ASP A 146 -5.18 0.52 3.10
CA ASP A 146 -6.50 0.09 3.57
C ASP A 146 -7.16 1.20 4.39
N PHE A 147 -8.34 1.63 3.94
CA PHE A 147 -9.16 2.66 4.60
C PHE A 147 -10.45 2.02 5.12
N GLU A 148 -10.92 2.51 6.27
CA GLU A 148 -12.25 2.14 6.81
C GLU A 148 -13.38 2.98 6.18
N ASP A 149 -13.03 4.11 5.55
CA ASP A 149 -13.98 4.99 4.89
C ASP A 149 -14.47 4.44 3.54
N ASP A 150 -15.68 4.85 3.14
CA ASP A 150 -16.20 4.51 1.82
C ASP A 150 -15.50 5.34 0.73
N LEU A 151 -14.70 4.65 -0.09
CA LEU A 151 -13.98 5.25 -1.22
C LEU A 151 -14.77 5.24 -2.54
N SER A 152 -16.06 4.89 -2.50
CA SER A 152 -16.89 4.70 -3.69
C SER A 152 -16.99 5.92 -4.60
N ASP A 153 -16.87 7.14 -4.09
CA ASP A 153 -16.87 8.38 -4.87
C ASP A 153 -15.46 8.93 -5.17
N TYR A 154 -14.43 8.35 -4.57
CA TYR A 154 -13.04 8.81 -4.73
C TYR A 154 -12.47 8.42 -6.09
N TYR A 155 -11.48 9.19 -6.56
CA TYR A 155 -10.77 8.95 -7.80
C TYR A 155 -9.31 9.35 -7.71
N ALA A 156 -8.46 8.67 -8.48
CA ALA A 156 -7.07 9.08 -8.63
C ALA A 156 -6.98 10.24 -9.64
N MET A 157 -6.34 11.33 -9.21
CA MET A 157 -5.86 12.38 -10.10
C MET A 157 -4.38 12.15 -10.41
N THR A 158 -4.01 12.35 -11.67
CA THR A 158 -2.63 12.33 -12.14
C THR A 158 -2.40 13.55 -13.00
N ASP A 159 -1.16 14.08 -13.02
CA ASP A 159 -0.81 15.25 -13.83
C ASP A 159 -1.06 15.02 -15.34
N LYS A 160 -0.98 13.76 -15.77
CA LYS A 160 -1.33 13.33 -17.13
C LYS A 160 -2.70 12.69 -17.15
N ALA A 161 -3.47 12.92 -18.22
CA ALA A 161 -4.73 12.23 -18.43
C ALA A 161 -4.51 10.73 -18.64
N VAL A 162 -5.14 9.89 -17.81
CA VAL A 162 -5.05 8.43 -17.88
C VAL A 162 -6.42 7.81 -18.20
N LYS A 163 -6.40 6.63 -18.82
CA LYS A 163 -7.62 5.82 -19.03
C LYS A 163 -8.22 5.41 -17.68
N LYS A 164 -9.54 5.32 -17.63
CA LYS A 164 -10.31 4.94 -16.45
C LYS A 164 -11.28 3.81 -16.79
N THR A 165 -11.32 2.79 -15.95
CA THR A 165 -12.29 1.69 -16.06
C THR A 165 -12.98 1.51 -14.71
N VAL A 166 -14.30 1.42 -14.70
CA VAL A 166 -15.09 1.22 -13.48
C VAL A 166 -15.97 -0.02 -13.64
N PHE A 167 -15.89 -0.91 -12.67
CA PHE A 167 -16.74 -2.09 -12.54
C PHE A 167 -17.82 -1.79 -11.51
N TYR A 168 -19.07 -2.05 -11.90
CA TYR A 168 -20.24 -1.80 -11.08
C TYR A 168 -20.86 -3.11 -10.64
N GLY A 169 -21.28 -3.16 -9.38
CA GLY A 169 -22.04 -4.27 -8.83
C GLY A 169 -23.48 -4.29 -9.36
N ARG A 170 -24.22 -5.36 -9.03
CA ARG A 170 -25.64 -5.50 -9.40
C ARG A 170 -26.53 -4.38 -8.85
N ASN A 171 -26.09 -3.73 -7.77
CA ASN A 171 -26.77 -2.59 -7.14
C ASN A 171 -26.45 -1.24 -7.84
N GLY A 172 -25.66 -1.24 -8.91
CA GLY A 172 -25.24 -0.04 -9.64
C GLY A 172 -24.15 0.78 -8.92
N LYS A 173 -23.61 0.31 -7.79
CA LYS A 173 -22.52 0.99 -7.08
C LYS A 173 -21.16 0.58 -7.65
N PRO A 174 -20.17 1.50 -7.72
CA PRO A 174 -18.83 1.16 -8.16
C PRO A 174 -18.14 0.26 -7.13
N GLU A 175 -17.64 -0.90 -7.58
CA GLU A 175 -16.95 -1.87 -6.73
C GLU A 175 -15.43 -1.84 -6.94
N THR A 176 -14.99 -1.60 -8.19
CA THR A 176 -13.58 -1.53 -8.55
C THR A 176 -13.36 -0.45 -9.60
N LYS A 177 -12.35 0.40 -9.39
CA LYS A 177 -11.94 1.48 -10.29
C LYS A 177 -10.46 1.33 -10.62
N TYR A 178 -10.14 1.35 -11.90
CA TYR A 178 -8.79 1.32 -12.43
C TYR A 178 -8.44 2.65 -13.08
N PHE A 179 -7.24 3.14 -12.80
CA PHE A 179 -6.67 4.35 -13.39
C PHE A 179 -5.31 4.02 -14.00
N GLY A 180 -5.18 4.22 -15.31
CA GLY A 180 -4.02 3.78 -16.09
C GLY A 180 -4.20 2.39 -16.71
N VAL A 181 -3.11 1.80 -17.18
CA VAL A 181 -3.07 0.45 -17.77
C VAL A 181 -2.14 -0.42 -16.93
N ARG A 182 -2.48 -1.71 -16.76
CA ARG A 182 -1.71 -2.62 -15.90
C ARG A 182 -0.23 -2.74 -16.29
N ASP A 183 0.09 -2.65 -17.57
CA ASP A 183 1.46 -2.78 -18.09
C ASP A 183 2.23 -1.44 -18.10
N SER A 184 1.68 -0.40 -17.48
CA SER A 184 2.37 0.89 -17.33
C SER A 184 3.08 1.01 -15.99
N ASP A 185 4.09 1.88 -15.90
CA ASP A 185 4.91 2.09 -14.70
C ASP A 185 4.08 2.45 -13.44
N ARG A 186 2.93 3.09 -13.63
CA ARG A 186 2.02 3.44 -12.54
C ARG A 186 0.59 3.07 -12.89
N PHE A 187 0.03 2.18 -12.08
CA PHE A 187 -1.35 1.74 -12.17
C PHE A 187 -2.01 1.82 -10.80
N ILE A 188 -3.17 2.47 -10.72
CA ILE A 188 -3.88 2.68 -9.45
C ILE A 188 -5.20 1.92 -9.47
N ARG A 189 -5.49 1.22 -8.38
CA ARG A 189 -6.76 0.55 -8.11
C ARG A 189 -7.41 1.14 -6.86
N ILE A 190 -8.67 1.53 -6.96
CA ILE A 190 -9.51 1.85 -5.81
C ILE A 190 -10.66 0.87 -5.86
N TYR A 191 -10.85 0.07 -4.80
CA TYR A 191 -11.87 -0.98 -4.82
C TYR A 191 -12.40 -1.26 -3.42
N ASN A 192 -13.60 -1.81 -3.36
CA ASN A 192 -14.23 -2.22 -2.12
C ASN A 192 -13.64 -3.56 -1.65
N LYS A 193 -12.60 -3.49 -0.80
CA LYS A 193 -11.93 -4.67 -0.25
C LYS A 193 -12.87 -5.58 0.54
N LYS A 194 -13.85 -5.01 1.24
CA LYS A 194 -14.83 -5.76 2.03
C LYS A 194 -15.75 -6.60 1.15
N GLN A 195 -16.16 -6.06 0.00
CA GLN A 195 -16.96 -6.81 -0.98
C GLN A 195 -16.11 -7.90 -1.64
N GLU A 196 -14.90 -7.57 -2.11
CA GLU A 196 -13.99 -8.52 -2.76
C GLU A 196 -13.66 -9.74 -1.87
N ARG A 197 -13.49 -9.53 -0.56
CA ARG A 197 -13.27 -10.64 0.39
C ARG A 197 -14.50 -11.54 0.59
N LYS A 198 -15.71 -10.97 0.54
CA LYS A 198 -16.95 -11.77 0.62
C LYS A 198 -17.08 -12.64 -0.62
N ASP A 199 -16.88 -12.04 -1.79
CA ASP A 199 -16.98 -12.74 -3.07
C ASP A 199 -15.98 -13.90 -3.16
N ASN A 200 -14.74 -13.71 -2.67
CA ASN A 200 -13.75 -14.80 -2.65
C ASN A 200 -14.08 -15.90 -1.65
N ALA A 201 -14.62 -15.57 -0.47
CA ALA A 201 -15.00 -16.57 0.53
C ALA A 201 -16.16 -17.45 0.02
N ASP A 202 -17.09 -16.87 -0.75
CA ASP A 202 -18.19 -17.60 -1.37
C ASP A 202 -17.73 -18.55 -2.51
N VAL A 203 -16.52 -18.36 -3.05
CA VAL A 203 -15.93 -19.19 -4.12
C VAL A 203 -15.16 -20.39 -3.56
N GLU A 204 -14.73 -20.36 -2.29
CA GLU A 204 -13.99 -21.46 -1.63
C GLU A 204 -14.90 -22.58 -1.05
N VAL A 205 -16.15 -22.71 -1.53
CA VAL A 205 -17.13 -23.75 -1.12
C VAL A 205 -17.11 -24.97 -2.02
#